data_AF-A0A1T4YE24-F1
#
_entry.id   AF-A0A1T4YE24-F1
#
_cell.length_a   1.000
_cell.length_b   1.000
_cell.length_c   1.000
_cell.angle_alpha   90.00
_cell.angle_beta   90.00
_cell.angle_gamma   90.00
#
_symmetry.space_group_name_H-M   'P 1'
#
loop_
_entity.id
_entity.type
_entity.pdbx_description
1 polymer ?
#
loop_
_entity_poly.entity_id
_entity_poly.type
_entity_poly.pdbx_seq_one_letter_code
_entity_poly.pdbx_strand_id
1 'polypeptide(L)'
;MQLREYIKKYYDGSNTWFQDEITKQWHYDRVQNIIDLKEYLNGKHAILNRPNEQYNGKPYKTRKIVLQLAKTLLNFETSFLLKNPVTLTSDDKTTLEVFKEVYTKARYNSIDFKILDKMVKYGETYEYVYICVLQ
;
A
#
# COMPACT_ATOMS: atom_id res chain seq x y z
N MET A 1 19.99 10.04 -15.60
CA MET A 1 19.89 9.18 -16.80
C MET A 1 18.46 9.23 -17.29
N GLN A 2 18.24 9.46 -18.59
CA GLN A 2 16.90 9.49 -19.16
C GLN A 2 16.37 8.07 -19.43
N LEU A 3 15.04 7.90 -19.57
CA LEU A 3 14.42 6.60 -19.79
C LEU A 3 14.97 5.88 -21.02
N ARG A 4 15.18 6.59 -22.14
CA ARG A 4 15.75 6.01 -23.37
C ARG A 4 17.17 5.47 -23.15
N GLU A 5 17.97 6.18 -22.37
CA GLU A 5 19.34 5.76 -22.02
C GLU A 5 19.31 4.54 -21.10
N TYR A 6 18.38 4.51 -20.14
CA TYR A 6 18.15 3.37 -19.26
C TYR A 6 17.76 2.10 -20.04
N ILE A 7 16.78 2.21 -20.94
CA ILE A 7 16.32 1.08 -21.77
C ILE A 7 17.46 0.60 -22.66
N LYS A 8 18.21 1.51 -23.29
CA LYS A 8 19.36 1.11 -24.12
C LYS A 8 20.46 0.44 -23.31
N LYS A 9 20.71 0.89 -22.07
CA LYS A 9 21.78 0.38 -21.22
C LYS A 9 21.48 -0.99 -20.60
N TYR A 10 20.23 -1.22 -20.19
CA TYR A 10 19.86 -2.43 -19.42
C TYR A 10 19.01 -3.43 -20.20
N TYR A 11 18.46 -3.03 -21.36
CA TYR A 11 17.50 -3.82 -22.13
C TYR A 11 17.75 -3.76 -23.64
N ASP A 12 18.92 -3.27 -24.08
CA ASP A 12 19.33 -3.19 -25.48
C ASP A 12 18.31 -2.52 -26.42
N GLY A 13 17.52 -1.57 -25.90
CA GLY A 13 16.50 -0.88 -26.70
C GLY A 13 15.24 -1.70 -26.97
N SER A 14 15.04 -2.82 -26.28
CA SER A 14 13.86 -3.69 -26.44
C SER A 14 12.56 -2.92 -26.21
N ASN A 15 11.57 -3.14 -27.09
CA ASN A 15 10.23 -2.57 -26.93
C ASN A 15 9.44 -3.23 -25.80
N THR A 16 9.87 -4.40 -25.31
CA THR A 16 9.23 -5.14 -24.21
C THR A 16 10.04 -5.07 -22.92
N TRP A 17 10.98 -4.12 -22.80
CA TRP A 17 11.85 -3.94 -21.63
C TRP A 17 11.12 -3.95 -20.28
N PHE A 18 9.89 -3.46 -20.24
CA PHE A 18 9.06 -3.40 -19.04
C PHE A 18 8.65 -4.79 -18.53
N GLN A 19 8.54 -5.80 -19.42
CA GLN A 19 8.26 -7.18 -19.03
C GLN A 19 9.44 -7.77 -18.27
N ASP A 20 10.66 -7.46 -18.69
CA ASP A 20 11.87 -7.91 -18.02
C ASP A 20 12.12 -7.12 -16.74
N GLU A 21 11.83 -5.81 -16.74
CA GLU A 21 11.93 -4.95 -15.54
C GLU A 21 11.12 -5.50 -14.37
N ILE A 22 9.85 -5.87 -14.58
CA ILE A 22 8.97 -6.36 -13.52
C ILE A 22 9.41 -7.71 -12.93
N THR A 23 10.28 -8.46 -13.63
CA THR A 23 10.82 -9.75 -13.18
C THR A 23 12.08 -9.61 -12.32
N LYS A 24 12.54 -8.39 -12.03
CA LYS A 24 13.67 -8.22 -11.12
C LYS A 24 13.34 -8.71 -9.71
N GLN A 25 14.32 -9.31 -9.04
CA GLN A 25 14.19 -9.87 -7.69
C GLN A 25 13.59 -8.88 -6.68
N TRP A 26 13.99 -7.61 -6.74
CA TRP A 26 13.49 -6.60 -5.82
C TRP A 26 11.96 -6.42 -5.89
N HIS A 27 11.34 -6.61 -7.07
CA HIS A 27 9.90 -6.56 -7.19
C HIS A 27 9.24 -7.77 -6.53
N TYR A 28 9.82 -8.96 -6.68
CA TYR A 28 9.35 -10.16 -6.00
C TYR A 28 9.42 -10.01 -4.48
N ASP A 29 10.57 -9.58 -3.95
CA ASP A 29 10.78 -9.39 -2.51
C ASP A 29 9.79 -8.36 -1.94
N ARG A 30 9.59 -7.26 -2.66
CA ARG A 30 8.64 -6.21 -2.29
C ARG A 30 7.19 -6.73 -2.27
N VAL A 31 6.78 -7.48 -3.29
CA VAL A 31 5.42 -8.06 -3.35
C VAL A 31 5.22 -9.08 -2.24
N GLN A 32 6.23 -9.92 -1.97
CA GLN A 32 6.18 -10.91 -0.89
C GLN A 32 6.03 -10.23 0.47
N ASN A 33 6.82 -9.18 0.74
CA ASN A 33 6.71 -8.40 1.97
C ASN A 33 5.29 -7.83 2.16
N ILE A 34 4.67 -7.30 1.09
CA ILE A 34 3.30 -6.80 1.15
C ILE A 34 2.31 -7.93 1.48
N ILE A 35 2.49 -9.13 0.95
CA ILE A 35 1.65 -10.30 1.25
C ILE A 35 1.82 -10.68 2.73
N ASP A 36 3.04 -10.72 3.24
CA ASP A 36 3.33 -11.05 4.64
C ASP A 36 2.69 -10.03 5.59
N LEU A 37 2.77 -8.73 5.27
CA LEU A 37 2.11 -7.66 6.01
C LEU A 37 0.58 -7.81 6.00
N LYS A 38 -0.02 -8.16 4.86
CA LYS A 38 -1.47 -8.44 4.77
C LYS A 38 -1.86 -9.60 5.68
N GLU A 39 -1.09 -10.67 5.68
CA GLU A 39 -1.38 -11.85 6.50
C GLU A 39 -1.24 -11.56 7.99
N TYR A 40 -0.21 -10.81 8.38
CA TYR A 40 -0.03 -10.33 9.74
C TYR A 40 -1.21 -9.45 10.20
N LEU A 41 -1.63 -8.47 9.40
CA LEU A 41 -2.77 -7.60 9.71
C LEU A 41 -4.14 -8.31 9.67
N ASN A 42 -4.20 -9.50 9.06
CA ASN A 42 -5.36 -10.40 9.09
C ASN A 42 -5.33 -11.39 10.27
N GLY A 43 -4.27 -11.40 11.09
CA GLY A 43 -4.19 -12.22 12.30
C GLY A 43 -3.41 -13.52 12.14
N LYS A 44 -2.80 -13.78 10.97
CA LYS A 44 -1.89 -14.91 10.77
C LYS A 44 -0.50 -14.57 11.32
N HIS A 45 -0.37 -14.63 12.63
CA HIS A 45 0.86 -14.28 13.34
C HIS A 45 1.75 -15.51 13.53
N ALA A 46 3.08 -15.31 13.54
CA ALA A 46 4.06 -16.38 13.73
C ALA A 46 3.87 -17.17 15.05
N ILE A 47 3.30 -16.55 16.08
CA ILE A 47 2.97 -17.21 17.36
C ILE A 47 2.03 -18.41 17.18
N LEU A 48 1.20 -18.42 16.13
CA LEU A 48 0.31 -19.54 15.81
C LEU A 48 1.10 -20.81 15.42
N ASN A 49 2.33 -20.65 14.91
CA ASN A 49 3.19 -21.75 14.47
C ASN A 49 4.10 -22.27 15.60
N ARG A 50 4.13 -21.64 16.77
CA ARG A 50 4.96 -22.09 17.91
C ARG A 50 4.57 -23.53 18.31
N PRO A 51 5.52 -24.47 18.44
CA PRO A 51 5.20 -25.82 18.88
C PRO A 51 4.72 -25.83 20.35
N ASN A 52 3.98 -26.88 20.71
CA ASN A 52 3.62 -27.14 22.11
C ASN A 52 4.87 -27.57 22.90
N GLU A 53 4.90 -27.22 24.18
CA GLU A 53 6.01 -27.60 25.06
C GLU A 53 5.83 -29.03 25.57
N GLN A 54 6.94 -29.71 25.90
CA GLN A 54 6.93 -31.01 26.55
C GLN A 54 7.24 -30.79 28.03
N TYR A 55 6.36 -31.26 28.93
CA TYR A 55 6.60 -31.22 30.37
C TYR A 55 6.52 -32.63 30.94
N ASN A 56 7.61 -33.14 31.50
CA ASN A 56 7.75 -34.51 31.99
C ASN A 56 7.31 -35.57 30.96
N GLY A 57 7.69 -35.39 29.69
CA GLY A 57 7.37 -36.31 28.60
C GLY A 57 5.92 -36.28 28.12
N LYS A 58 5.09 -35.37 28.65
CA LYS A 58 3.70 -35.16 28.21
C LYS A 58 3.58 -33.86 27.42
N PRO A 59 2.80 -33.83 26.32
CA PRO A 59 2.58 -32.62 25.55
C PRO A 59 1.74 -31.62 26.36
N TYR A 60 2.31 -30.46 26.64
CA TYR A 60 1.64 -29.32 27.25
C TYR A 60 1.19 -28.34 26.16
N LYS A 61 -0.13 -28.15 26.03
CA LYS A 61 -0.69 -27.22 25.05
C LYS A 61 -0.47 -25.78 25.50
N THR A 62 0.54 -25.13 24.92
CA THR A 62 0.84 -23.73 25.19
C THR A 62 -0.26 -22.82 24.63
N ARG A 63 -0.71 -21.85 25.43
CA ARG A 63 -1.66 -20.83 24.96
C ARG A 63 -0.95 -19.91 23.96
N LYS A 64 -1.54 -19.75 22.78
CA LYS A 64 -1.08 -18.83 21.73
C LYS A 64 -2.04 -17.64 21.69
N ILE A 65 -1.53 -16.44 21.91
CA ILE A 65 -2.31 -15.20 21.91
C ILE A 65 -1.83 -14.34 20.75
N VAL A 66 -2.77 -13.93 19.90
CA VAL A 66 -2.52 -12.99 18.81
C VAL A 66 -2.76 -11.57 19.32
N LEU A 67 -1.74 -10.71 19.22
CA LEU A 67 -1.83 -9.31 19.63
C LEU A 67 -1.89 -8.42 18.39
N GLN A 68 -3.04 -7.79 18.13
CA GLN A 68 -3.27 -6.97 16.94
C GLN A 68 -3.04 -5.46 17.16
N LEU A 69 -2.12 -5.10 18.05
CA LEU A 69 -1.85 -3.69 18.38
C LEU A 69 -1.43 -2.87 17.16
N ALA A 70 -0.62 -3.46 16.27
CA ALA A 70 -0.17 -2.81 15.04
C ALA A 70 -1.35 -2.35 14.18
N LYS A 71 -2.37 -3.19 13.97
CA LYS A 71 -3.57 -2.81 13.20
C LYS A 71 -4.29 -1.62 13.82
N THR A 72 -4.42 -1.60 15.14
CA THR A 72 -5.04 -0.48 15.86
C THR A 72 -4.24 0.81 15.70
N LEU A 73 -2.91 0.73 15.82
CA LEU A 73 -2.02 1.89 15.68
C LEU A 73 -2.06 2.48 14.26
N LEU A 74 -1.99 1.64 13.22
CA LEU A 74 -2.07 2.10 11.82
C LEU A 74 -3.43 2.74 11.50
N ASN A 75 -4.52 2.17 12.02
CA ASN A 75 -5.86 2.75 11.86
C ASN A 75 -5.97 4.10 12.59
N PHE A 76 -5.35 4.21 13.77
CA PHE A 76 -5.28 5.47 14.51
C PHE A 76 -4.50 6.54 13.74
N GLU A 77 -3.30 6.23 13.23
CA GLU A 77 -2.50 7.16 12.43
C GLU A 77 -3.25 7.67 11.20
N THR A 78 -3.89 6.77 10.45
CA THR A 78 -4.68 7.12 9.27
C THR A 78 -5.83 8.06 9.64
N SER A 79 -6.57 7.71 10.70
CA SER A 79 -7.72 8.49 11.17
C SER A 79 -7.30 9.81 11.80
N PHE A 80 -6.13 9.87 12.41
CA PHE A 80 -5.58 11.08 13.02
C PHE A 80 -5.20 12.10 11.97
N LEU A 81 -4.49 11.69 10.92
CA LEU A 81 -4.01 12.59 9.87
C LEU A 81 -5.16 13.10 8.98
N LEU A 82 -6.06 12.20 8.56
CA LEU A 82 -7.18 12.54 7.66
C LEU A 82 -8.53 12.58 8.39
N LYS A 83 -8.53 12.92 9.69
CA LYS A 83 -9.76 13.15 10.45
C LYS A 83 -10.66 14.18 9.77
N ASN A 84 -10.03 15.23 9.25
CA ASN A 84 -10.68 16.29 8.49
C ASN A 84 -10.22 16.21 7.03
N PRO A 85 -11.11 16.49 6.06
CA PRO A 85 -10.73 16.61 4.66
C PRO A 85 -9.61 17.63 4.43
N VAL A 86 -8.78 17.38 3.42
CA VAL A 86 -7.73 18.32 2.99
C VAL A 86 -8.37 19.50 2.26
N THR A 87 -7.89 20.71 2.55
CA THR A 87 -8.35 21.94 1.89
C THR A 87 -7.42 22.29 0.74
N LEU A 88 -7.98 22.47 -0.46
CA LEU A 88 -7.25 22.95 -1.63
C LEU A 88 -7.19 24.48 -1.65
N THR A 89 -6.01 25.03 -1.96
CA THR A 89 -5.76 26.47 -2.10
C THR A 89 -5.00 26.74 -3.41
N SER A 90 -5.32 27.86 -4.08
CA SER A 90 -4.65 28.33 -5.30
C SER A 90 -4.93 29.82 -5.50
N ASP A 91 -3.98 30.53 -6.11
CA ASP A 91 -4.15 31.93 -6.51
C ASP A 91 -5.09 32.08 -7.72
N ASP A 92 -5.15 31.07 -8.58
CA ASP A 92 -6.09 31.00 -9.70
C ASP A 92 -7.42 30.41 -9.24
N LYS A 93 -8.44 31.28 -9.13
CA LYS A 93 -9.79 30.92 -8.71
C LYS A 93 -10.48 29.96 -9.68
N THR A 94 -10.29 30.13 -10.99
CA THR A 94 -10.97 29.30 -11.99
C THR A 94 -10.47 27.86 -11.90
N THR A 95 -9.16 27.68 -11.83
CA THR A 95 -8.57 26.35 -11.61
C THR A 95 -9.03 25.76 -10.27
N LEU A 96 -9.05 26.55 -9.19
CA LEU A 96 -9.48 26.08 -7.88
C LEU A 96 -10.92 25.54 -7.87
N GLU A 97 -11.84 26.23 -8.55
CA GLU A 97 -13.25 25.82 -8.65
C GLU A 97 -13.38 24.49 -9.40
N VAL A 98 -12.69 24.35 -10.54
CA VAL A 98 -12.68 23.10 -11.32
C VAL A 98 -12.13 21.93 -10.49
N PHE A 99 -11.01 22.13 -9.80
CA PHE A 99 -10.43 21.07 -8.96
C PHE A 99 -11.34 20.69 -7.78
N LYS A 100 -11.99 21.66 -7.13
CA LYS A 100 -12.96 21.39 -6.05
C LYS A 100 -14.17 20.59 -6.55
N GLU A 101 -14.64 20.89 -7.75
CA GLU A 101 -15.72 20.15 -8.39
C GLU A 101 -15.31 18.69 -8.64
N VAL A 102 -14.14 18.47 -9.23
CA VAL A 102 -13.56 17.13 -9.45
C VAL A 102 -13.39 16.39 -8.13
N TYR A 103 -12.79 17.04 -7.12
CA TYR A 103 -12.56 16.47 -5.79
C TYR A 103 -13.86 15.95 -5.16
N THR A 104 -14.93 16.75 -5.31
CA THR A 104 -16.24 16.43 -4.76
C THR A 104 -16.93 15.32 -5.55
N LYS A 105 -16.98 15.41 -6.88
CA LYS A 105 -17.64 14.44 -7.76
C LYS A 105 -17.00 13.06 -7.68
N ALA A 106 -15.67 12.99 -7.70
CA ALA A 106 -14.92 11.74 -7.61
C ALA A 106 -14.73 11.26 -6.15
N ARG A 107 -15.24 12.01 -5.15
CA ARG A 107 -15.14 11.68 -3.72
C ARG A 107 -13.70 11.47 -3.25
N TYR A 108 -12.80 12.36 -3.65
CA TYR A 108 -11.37 12.24 -3.37
C TYR A 108 -11.04 12.13 -1.89
N ASN A 109 -11.80 12.76 -0.98
CA ASN A 109 -11.61 12.56 0.46
C ASN A 109 -11.62 11.07 0.89
N SER A 110 -12.46 10.24 0.26
CA SER A 110 -12.49 8.80 0.51
C SER A 110 -11.36 8.05 -0.19
N ILE A 111 -10.89 8.55 -1.34
CA ILE A 111 -9.77 7.99 -2.08
C ILE A 111 -8.48 8.27 -1.31
N ASP A 112 -8.24 9.51 -0.91
CA ASP A 112 -7.10 9.97 -0.10
C ASP A 112 -6.99 9.17 1.19
N PHE A 113 -8.12 8.94 1.89
CA PHE A 113 -8.15 8.08 3.08
C PHE A 113 -7.68 6.66 2.79
N LYS A 114 -8.15 6.05 1.68
CA LYS A 114 -7.73 4.70 1.27
C LYS A 114 -6.27 4.65 0.81
N ILE A 115 -5.79 5.72 0.18
CA ILE A 115 -4.39 5.84 -0.23
C ILE A 115 -3.51 5.86 1.02
N LEU A 116 -3.82 6.73 1.98
CA LEU A 116 -3.07 6.80 3.24
C LEU A 116 -3.13 5.48 4.01
N ASP A 117 -4.31 4.87 4.14
CA ASP A 117 -4.50 3.59 4.83
C ASP A 117 -3.57 2.50 4.27
N LYS A 118 -3.49 2.40 2.94
CA LYS A 118 -2.62 1.44 2.26
C LYS A 118 -1.15 1.83 2.32
N MET A 119 -0.83 3.10 2.20
CA MET A 119 0.54 3.63 2.27
C MET A 119 1.18 3.29 3.62
N VAL A 120 0.46 3.55 4.71
CA VAL A 120 0.93 3.30 6.08
C VAL A 120 1.02 1.80 6.38
N LYS A 121 0.13 0.97 5.79
CA LYS A 121 0.15 -0.49 5.98
C LYS A 121 1.19 -1.23 5.14
N TYR A 122 1.46 -0.77 3.91
CA TYR A 122 2.19 -1.54 2.90
C TYR A 122 3.39 -0.80 2.30
N GLY A 123 3.64 0.45 2.70
CA GLY A 123 4.79 1.27 2.28
C GLY A 123 4.64 1.91 0.90
N GLU A 124 3.84 1.33 0.00
CA GLU A 124 3.65 1.85 -1.34
C GLU A 124 2.17 1.78 -1.77
N THR A 125 1.69 2.83 -2.41
CA THR A 125 0.37 2.88 -3.04
C THR A 125 0.43 3.75 -4.28
N TYR A 126 -0.22 3.31 -5.35
CA TYR A 126 -0.21 3.98 -6.64
C TYR A 126 -1.64 4.33 -7.05
N GLU A 127 -1.82 5.55 -7.55
CA GLU A 127 -3.06 6.03 -8.16
C GLU A 127 -2.80 6.30 -9.64
N TYR A 128 -3.71 5.85 -10.50
CA TYR A 128 -3.68 6.16 -11.92
C TYR A 128 -4.94 6.93 -12.29
N VAL A 129 -4.78 8.23 -12.55
CA VAL A 129 -5.87 9.12 -12.94
C VAL A 129 -5.98 9.12 -14.46
N TYR A 130 -7.17 8.83 -14.97
CA TYR A 130 -7.45 8.85 -16.41
C TYR A 130 -8.76 9.58 -16.68
N ILE A 131 -8.86 10.17 -17.88
CA ILE A 131 -10.08 10.82 -18.35
C ILE A 131 -10.80 9.83 -19.25
N CYS A 132 -12.02 9.45 -18.88
CA CYS A 132 -12.88 8.68 -19.75
C CYS A 132 -13.56 9.63 -20.74
N VAL A 133 -13.07 9.67 -21.96
CA VAL A 133 -13.74 10.39 -23.06
C VAL A 133 -14.78 9.43 -23.63
N LEU A 134 -16.05 9.64 -23.29
CA LEU A 134 -17.16 8.97 -23.97
C LEU A 134 -17.18 9.52 -25.41
N GLN A 135 -16.88 8.66 -26.39
CA GLN A 135 -17.11 8.90 -27.81
C GLN A 135 -18.59 8.83 -28.14
#